data_AF-A0AAU6WNG0-F1
#
_entry.id   AF-A0AAU6WNG0-F1
#
_cell.length_a   1.000
_cell.length_b   1.000
_cell.length_c   1.000
_cell.angle_alpha   90.00
_cell.angle_beta   90.00
_cell.angle_gamma   90.00
#
_symmetry.space_group_name_H-M   'P 1'
#
loop_
_entity.id
_entity.type
_entity.pdbx_description
1 polymer ?
#
loop_
_entity_poly.entity_id
_entity_poly.type
_entity_poly.pdbx_seq_one_letter_code
_entity_poly.pdbx_strand_id
1 'polypeptide(L)'
;MIGSVTLIVLFCGSFYPYILDHFGYYVPTIKWLREFGLVRGISNLDLTLGQMSVWHIFQAGFSSFSDPYLRINTILLIVYTIYIVEHKSWIQLCFIPVLLLFSQSPSPDMPVIVFSLIILCEVLRKNRNTLFLFAFSVFVFVIKPTMIWLPLLGFLYSAFIVKSKFANLIPGFLIALLFFIKNIWTFGYPVFPIAFWDLTGNWKPNPEVLKLSSELAIQKTYDMQYSYEEIQQFSIVDYIKNWLLLEGIKSKINILFTFSLIGFVIFTCIKRNKITSLICLSVLAKSILVLLFSAQYRFFIDVFL
;
A
#
# COMPACT_ATOMS: atom_id res chain seq x y z
N MET A 1 -6.29 -25.29 16.26
CA MET A 1 -6.30 -23.83 16.03
C MET A 1 -6.19 -23.49 14.54
N ILE A 2 -5.09 -23.85 13.85
CA ILE A 2 -4.91 -23.56 12.41
C ILE A 2 -6.10 -24.06 11.59
N GLY A 3 -6.49 -25.34 11.71
CA GLY A 3 -7.61 -25.90 10.95
C GLY A 3 -8.93 -25.14 11.12
N SER A 4 -9.24 -24.67 12.33
CA SER A 4 -10.44 -23.88 12.62
C SER A 4 -10.39 -22.51 11.95
N VAL A 5 -9.24 -21.81 12.03
CA VAL A 5 -9.07 -20.50 11.38
C VAL A 5 -9.06 -20.66 9.86
N THR A 6 -8.42 -21.68 9.31
CA THR A 6 -8.45 -22.01 7.89
C THR A 6 -9.88 -22.24 7.40
N LEU A 7 -10.70 -22.98 8.15
CA LEU A 7 -12.10 -23.19 7.81
C LEU A 7 -12.90 -21.88 7.76
N ILE A 8 -12.68 -20.99 8.74
CA ILE A 8 -13.30 -19.65 8.77
C ILE A 8 -12.84 -18.82 7.55
N VAL A 9 -11.55 -18.83 7.24
CA VAL A 9 -10.99 -18.10 6.09
C VAL A 9 -11.58 -18.60 4.78
N LEU A 10 -11.68 -19.92 4.59
CA LEU A 10 -12.29 -20.51 3.40
C LEU A 10 -13.78 -20.17 3.30
N PHE A 11 -14.50 -20.26 4.42
CA PHE A 11 -15.91 -19.90 4.49
C PHE A 11 -16.12 -18.43 4.10
N CYS A 12 -15.40 -17.51 4.72
CA CYS A 12 -15.48 -16.08 4.39
C CYS A 12 -15.05 -15.78 2.95
N GLY A 13 -13.99 -16.43 2.46
CA GLY A 13 -13.48 -16.27 1.11
C GLY A 13 -14.43 -16.77 0.01
N SER A 14 -15.36 -17.67 0.35
CA SER A 14 -16.36 -18.21 -0.58
C SER A 14 -17.50 -17.25 -0.91
N PHE A 15 -17.71 -16.20 -0.12
CA PHE A 15 -18.79 -15.23 -0.34
C PHE A 15 -18.50 -14.28 -1.50
N TYR A 16 -19.54 -13.58 -1.96
CA TYR A 16 -19.42 -12.54 -2.97
C TYR A 16 -18.58 -11.36 -2.47
N PRO A 17 -17.78 -10.75 -3.36
CA PRO A 17 -16.94 -9.61 -3.00
C PRO A 17 -17.79 -8.39 -2.65
N TYR A 18 -17.49 -7.74 -1.54
CA TYR A 18 -18.21 -6.54 -1.11
C TYR A 18 -17.51 -5.22 -1.46
N ILE A 19 -16.19 -5.25 -1.76
CA ILE A 19 -15.38 -4.04 -1.96
C ILE A 19 -15.70 -3.40 -3.32
N LEU A 20 -16.05 -2.11 -3.32
CA LEU A 20 -16.44 -1.36 -4.54
C LEU A 20 -15.37 -1.41 -5.64
N ASP A 21 -14.09 -1.30 -5.28
CA ASP A 21 -12.96 -1.37 -6.23
C ASP A 21 -12.86 -2.72 -6.97
N HIS A 22 -13.54 -3.77 -6.48
CA HIS A 22 -13.54 -5.08 -7.10
C HIS A 22 -13.95 -5.03 -8.57
N PHE A 23 -15.12 -4.47 -8.85
CA PHE A 23 -15.62 -4.31 -10.21
C PHE A 23 -15.18 -2.99 -10.84
N GLY A 24 -14.75 -2.02 -10.02
CA GLY A 24 -14.25 -0.74 -10.49
C GLY A 24 -12.90 -0.85 -11.20
N TYR A 25 -11.90 -1.48 -10.59
CA TYR A 25 -10.57 -1.56 -11.21
C TYR A 25 -9.84 -2.90 -11.03
N TYR A 26 -10.06 -3.67 -9.96
CA TYR A 26 -9.31 -4.91 -9.75
C TYR A 26 -9.58 -5.95 -10.85
N VAL A 27 -10.85 -6.34 -11.04
CA VAL A 27 -11.24 -7.34 -12.04
C VAL A 27 -10.96 -6.88 -13.48
N PRO A 28 -11.32 -5.63 -13.89
CA PRO A 28 -10.98 -5.13 -15.22
C PRO A 28 -9.47 -5.19 -15.51
N THR A 29 -8.64 -4.77 -14.54
CA THR A 29 -7.18 -4.81 -14.68
C THR A 29 -6.66 -6.23 -14.86
N ILE A 30 -7.13 -7.18 -14.04
CA ILE A 30 -6.69 -8.57 -14.12
C ILE A 30 -7.12 -9.22 -15.44
N LYS A 31 -8.36 -8.97 -15.89
CA LYS A 31 -8.83 -9.45 -17.19
C LYS A 31 -8.01 -8.86 -18.33
N TRP A 32 -7.71 -7.57 -18.30
CA TRP A 32 -6.84 -6.94 -19.30
C TRP A 32 -5.46 -7.60 -19.34
N LEU A 33 -4.82 -7.75 -18.17
CA LEU A 33 -3.51 -8.39 -18.06
C LEU A 33 -3.53 -9.83 -18.55
N ARG A 34 -4.62 -10.56 -18.34
CA ARG A 34 -4.80 -11.94 -18.82
C ARG A 34 -4.85 -12.01 -20.35
N GLU A 35 -5.66 -11.15 -20.98
CA GLU A 35 -5.88 -11.20 -22.43
C GLU A 35 -4.74 -10.55 -23.23
N PHE A 36 -4.23 -9.42 -22.75
CA PHE A 36 -3.33 -8.56 -23.54
C PHE A 36 -1.97 -8.30 -22.88
N GLY A 37 -1.80 -8.64 -21.61
CA GLY A 37 -0.57 -8.38 -20.87
C GLY A 37 -0.29 -6.89 -20.65
N LEU A 38 1.00 -6.54 -20.55
CA LEU A 38 1.48 -5.18 -20.31
C LEU A 38 1.59 -4.37 -21.60
N VAL A 39 0.48 -3.73 -21.98
CA VAL A 39 0.43 -2.87 -23.17
C VAL A 39 1.11 -1.52 -22.89
N ARG A 40 1.93 -1.07 -23.84
CA ARG A 40 2.64 0.22 -23.79
C ARG A 40 1.65 1.37 -23.79
N GLY A 41 1.79 2.29 -22.84
CA GLY A 41 0.95 3.49 -22.75
C GLY A 41 -0.53 3.21 -22.51
N ILE A 42 -0.88 2.08 -21.91
CA ILE A 42 -2.28 1.72 -21.63
C ILE A 42 -3.01 2.79 -20.80
N SER A 43 -2.29 3.54 -19.96
CA SER A 43 -2.87 4.64 -19.18
C SER A 43 -3.39 5.80 -20.04
N ASN A 44 -2.98 5.90 -21.31
CA ASN A 44 -3.52 6.88 -22.25
C ASN A 44 -4.91 6.48 -22.77
N LEU A 45 -5.22 5.19 -22.80
CA LEU A 45 -6.55 4.69 -23.12
C LEU A 45 -7.48 4.81 -21.90
N ASP A 46 -7.02 4.29 -20.77
CA ASP A 46 -7.75 4.35 -19.50
C ASP A 46 -6.75 4.50 -18.35
N LEU A 47 -6.85 5.64 -17.65
CA LEU A 47 -5.98 5.96 -16.53
C LEU A 47 -6.08 4.93 -15.39
N THR A 48 -7.24 4.27 -15.23
CA THR A 48 -7.45 3.25 -14.20
C THR A 48 -6.66 1.96 -14.47
N LEU A 49 -6.48 1.58 -15.74
CA LEU A 49 -5.62 0.46 -16.10
C LEU A 49 -4.14 0.76 -15.79
N GLY A 50 -3.77 2.04 -15.77
CA GLY A 50 -2.47 2.51 -15.27
C GLY A 50 -2.18 2.17 -13.81
N GLN A 51 -3.23 1.99 -12.99
CA GLN A 51 -3.17 1.64 -11.56
C GLN A 51 -2.78 0.18 -11.31
N MET A 52 -2.42 -0.59 -12.34
CA MET A 52 -2.07 -1.99 -12.20
C MET A 52 -0.93 -2.20 -11.19
N SER A 53 -1.27 -2.93 -10.13
CA SER A 53 -0.33 -3.43 -9.12
C SER A 53 0.39 -4.67 -9.66
N VAL A 54 1.62 -4.92 -9.18
CA VAL A 54 2.30 -6.20 -9.42
C VAL A 54 1.52 -7.38 -8.83
N TRP A 55 0.68 -7.16 -7.82
CA TRP A 55 -0.23 -8.20 -7.33
C TRP A 55 -1.28 -8.60 -8.38
N HIS A 56 -1.80 -7.66 -9.16
CA HIS A 56 -2.73 -7.98 -10.26
C HIS A 56 -2.04 -8.74 -11.39
N ILE A 57 -0.77 -8.43 -11.68
CA ILE A 57 0.05 -9.19 -12.65
C ILE A 57 0.20 -10.63 -12.18
N PHE A 58 0.54 -10.82 -10.90
CA PHE A 58 0.61 -12.15 -10.29
C PHE A 58 -0.73 -12.90 -10.42
N GLN A 59 -1.85 -12.27 -10.04
CA GLN A 59 -3.17 -12.89 -10.11
C GLN A 59 -3.62 -13.22 -11.53
N ALA A 60 -3.32 -12.36 -12.51
CA ALA A 60 -3.60 -12.61 -13.91
C ALA A 60 -2.96 -13.93 -14.40
N GLY A 61 -1.74 -14.22 -13.94
CA GLY A 61 -1.03 -15.46 -14.27
C GLY A 61 -1.75 -16.74 -13.83
N PHE A 62 -2.49 -16.71 -12.72
CA PHE A 62 -3.23 -17.87 -12.19
C PHE A 62 -4.71 -17.89 -12.58
N SER A 63 -5.22 -16.77 -13.08
CA SER A 63 -6.65 -16.58 -13.38
C SER A 63 -7.21 -17.51 -14.46
N SER A 64 -6.35 -18.09 -15.30
CA SER A 64 -6.77 -18.96 -16.41
C SER A 64 -6.91 -20.44 -16.02
N PHE A 65 -6.20 -20.91 -14.97
CA PHE A 65 -6.12 -22.34 -14.67
C PHE A 65 -6.45 -22.71 -13.22
N SER A 66 -6.00 -21.95 -12.23
CA SER A 66 -6.16 -22.33 -10.82
C SER A 66 -7.05 -21.38 -10.01
N ASP A 67 -7.23 -20.14 -10.45
CA ASP A 67 -7.99 -19.13 -9.72
C ASP A 67 -8.95 -18.31 -10.61
N PRO A 68 -9.93 -18.96 -11.27
CA PRO A 68 -10.87 -18.27 -12.16
C PRO A 68 -11.74 -17.22 -11.44
N TYR A 69 -11.85 -17.31 -10.10
CA TYR A 69 -12.65 -16.41 -9.27
C TYR A 69 -11.82 -15.35 -8.52
N LEU A 70 -10.51 -15.28 -8.78
CA LEU A 70 -9.59 -14.25 -8.26
C LEU A 70 -9.54 -14.21 -6.71
N ARG A 71 -9.43 -15.38 -6.09
CA ARG A 71 -9.44 -15.65 -4.64
C ARG A 71 -8.07 -15.97 -4.04
N ILE A 72 -6.97 -15.74 -4.76
CA ILE A 72 -5.59 -15.84 -4.24
C ILE A 72 -5.41 -15.19 -2.85
N ASN A 73 -6.10 -14.09 -2.58
CA ASN A 73 -6.09 -13.39 -1.29
C ASN A 73 -6.57 -14.28 -0.12
N THR A 74 -7.51 -15.19 -0.35
CA THR A 74 -7.95 -16.19 0.63
C THR A 74 -6.79 -17.15 0.98
N ILE A 75 -6.05 -17.62 -0.04
CA ILE A 75 -4.88 -18.49 0.17
C ILE A 75 -3.80 -17.76 0.96
N LEU A 76 -3.55 -16.49 0.62
CA LEU A 76 -2.57 -15.67 1.34
C LEU A 76 -2.90 -15.55 2.84
N LEU A 77 -4.18 -15.42 3.20
CA LEU A 77 -4.60 -15.35 4.61
C LEU A 77 -4.36 -16.66 5.36
N ILE A 78 -4.52 -17.79 4.69
CA ILE A 78 -4.20 -19.11 5.25
C ILE A 78 -2.69 -19.19 5.52
N VAL A 79 -1.86 -18.80 4.54
CA VAL A 79 -0.40 -18.75 4.70
C VAL A 79 0.01 -17.82 5.85
N TYR A 80 -0.62 -16.66 5.96
CA TYR A 80 -0.37 -15.74 7.07
C TYR A 80 -0.75 -16.33 8.43
N THR A 81 -1.86 -17.08 8.50
CA THR A 81 -2.24 -17.78 9.73
C THR A 81 -1.21 -18.82 10.13
N ILE A 82 -0.66 -19.58 9.16
CA ILE A 82 0.42 -20.53 9.41
C ILE A 82 1.64 -19.80 9.99
N TYR A 83 2.06 -18.69 9.36
CA TYR A 83 3.14 -17.85 9.85
C TYR A 83 2.93 -17.41 11.30
N ILE A 84 1.73 -16.92 11.65
CA ILE A 84 1.40 -16.49 13.02
C ILE A 84 1.62 -17.63 14.03
N VAL A 85 1.19 -18.85 13.69
CA VAL A 85 1.32 -20.00 14.59
C VAL A 85 2.76 -20.47 14.71
N GLU A 86 3.47 -20.62 13.59
CA GLU A 86 4.87 -21.04 13.57
C GLU A 86 5.77 -20.07 14.34
N HIS A 87 5.54 -18.77 14.16
CA HIS A 87 6.31 -17.71 14.82
C HIS A 87 5.77 -17.36 16.21
N LYS A 88 4.67 -17.98 16.67
CA LYS A 88 3.99 -17.70 17.95
C LYS A 88 3.65 -16.21 18.14
N SER A 89 3.31 -15.51 17.05
CA SER A 89 2.99 -14.08 17.06
C SER A 89 1.50 -13.84 17.32
N TRP A 90 0.98 -14.32 18.46
CA TRP A 90 -0.47 -14.37 18.72
C TRP A 90 -1.19 -13.04 18.62
N ILE A 91 -0.50 -11.92 18.90
CA ILE A 91 -1.09 -10.58 18.79
C ILE A 91 -1.58 -10.30 17.36
N GLN A 92 -0.93 -10.86 16.33
CA GLN A 92 -1.32 -10.67 14.94
C GLN A 92 -2.67 -11.30 14.58
N LEU A 93 -3.20 -12.21 15.41
CA LEU A 93 -4.54 -12.76 15.22
C LEU A 93 -5.63 -11.68 15.33
N CYS A 94 -5.38 -10.58 16.04
CA CYS A 94 -6.36 -9.49 16.17
C CYS A 94 -6.66 -8.80 14.83
N PHE A 95 -5.77 -8.92 13.85
CA PHE A 95 -5.95 -8.34 12.51
C PHE A 95 -6.74 -9.25 11.56
N ILE A 96 -6.87 -10.54 11.86
CA ILE A 96 -7.56 -11.50 10.99
C ILE A 96 -9.01 -11.07 10.68
N PRO A 97 -9.83 -10.62 11.65
CA PRO A 97 -11.19 -10.14 11.36
C PRO A 97 -11.24 -9.03 10.30
N VAL A 98 -10.30 -8.09 10.35
CA VAL A 98 -10.20 -7.01 9.35
C VAL A 98 -9.71 -7.54 8.02
N LEU A 99 -8.75 -8.47 8.01
CA LEU A 99 -8.21 -9.07 6.79
C LEU A 99 -9.22 -9.98 6.07
N LEU A 100 -10.16 -10.59 6.79
CA LEU A 100 -11.23 -11.40 6.19
C LEU A 100 -12.07 -10.59 5.21
N LEU A 101 -12.24 -9.29 5.47
CA LEU A 101 -12.95 -8.38 4.57
C LEU A 101 -12.30 -8.36 3.16
N PHE A 102 -10.97 -8.40 3.09
CA PHE A 102 -10.27 -8.35 1.81
C PHE A 102 -10.12 -9.72 1.14
N SER A 103 -10.39 -10.82 1.85
CA SER A 103 -10.17 -12.19 1.36
C SER A 103 -10.95 -12.53 0.09
N GLN A 104 -12.12 -11.89 -0.08
CA GLN A 104 -13.06 -12.14 -1.17
C GLN A 104 -12.72 -11.39 -2.46
N SER A 105 -11.87 -10.36 -2.38
CA SER A 105 -11.55 -9.51 -3.52
C SER A 105 -10.07 -9.61 -3.87
N PRO A 106 -9.68 -9.45 -5.15
CA PRO A 106 -8.29 -9.37 -5.56
C PRO A 106 -7.68 -8.00 -5.24
N SER A 107 -7.87 -7.54 -4.00
CA SER A 107 -7.36 -6.26 -3.54
C SER A 107 -5.86 -6.37 -3.22
N PRO A 108 -5.03 -5.43 -3.71
CA PRO A 108 -3.63 -5.34 -3.34
C PRO A 108 -3.43 -4.81 -1.90
N ASP A 109 -4.49 -4.31 -1.24
CA ASP A 109 -4.41 -3.82 0.14
C ASP A 109 -4.11 -4.97 1.12
N MET A 110 -4.68 -6.15 0.86
CA MET A 110 -4.47 -7.33 1.71
C MET A 110 -3.02 -7.84 1.74
N PRO A 111 -2.36 -8.15 0.61
CA PRO A 111 -0.97 -8.57 0.64
C PRO A 111 -0.06 -7.52 1.25
N VAL A 112 -0.36 -6.24 1.01
CA VAL A 112 0.38 -5.13 1.59
C VAL A 112 0.34 -5.14 3.12
N ILE A 113 -0.84 -5.30 3.72
CA ILE A 113 -1.01 -5.35 5.19
C ILE A 113 -0.40 -6.64 5.76
N VAL A 114 -0.64 -7.79 5.12
CA VAL A 114 -0.08 -9.07 5.58
C VAL A 114 1.44 -9.04 5.57
N PHE A 115 2.04 -8.58 4.47
CA PHE A 115 3.50 -8.53 4.34
C PHE A 115 4.12 -7.45 5.23
N SER A 116 3.45 -6.30 5.45
CA SER A 116 3.93 -5.30 6.41
C SER A 116 4.02 -5.86 7.83
N LEU A 117 3.01 -6.61 8.27
CA LEU A 117 2.97 -7.24 9.59
C LEU A 117 4.04 -8.32 9.74
N ILE A 118 4.29 -9.11 8.69
CA ILE A 118 5.40 -10.09 8.67
C ILE A 118 6.75 -9.36 8.81
N ILE A 119 7.00 -8.33 7.98
CA ILE A 119 8.26 -7.56 8.03
C ILE A 119 8.46 -6.92 9.40
N LEU A 120 7.43 -6.30 9.96
CA LEU A 120 7.49 -5.71 11.30
C LEU A 120 7.83 -6.75 12.37
N CYS A 121 7.21 -7.93 12.31
CA CYS A 121 7.50 -9.02 13.23
C CYS A 121 8.97 -9.45 13.16
N GLU A 122 9.49 -9.64 11.96
CA GLU A 122 10.88 -10.04 11.73
C GLU A 122 11.88 -8.96 12.16
N VAL A 123 11.59 -7.69 11.92
CA VAL A 123 12.38 -6.56 12.41
C VAL A 123 12.39 -6.49 13.95
N LEU A 124 11.24 -6.66 14.59
CA LEU A 124 11.11 -6.66 16.06
C LEU A 124 11.83 -7.86 16.71
N ARG A 125 11.83 -9.01 16.03
CA ARG A 125 12.62 -10.21 16.40
C ARG A 125 14.11 -10.08 16.10
N LYS A 126 14.53 -8.95 15.52
CA LYS A 126 15.92 -8.62 15.17
C LYS A 126 16.54 -9.58 14.15
N ASN A 127 15.76 -10.02 13.16
CA ASN A 127 16.27 -10.84 12.08
C ASN A 127 17.41 -10.12 11.34
N ARG A 128 18.56 -10.77 11.22
CA ARG A 128 19.77 -10.19 10.60
C ARG A 128 19.84 -10.35 9.09
N ASN A 129 18.89 -11.06 8.47
CA ASN A 129 18.86 -11.29 7.03
C ASN A 129 18.38 -10.03 6.29
N THR A 130 19.27 -9.04 6.16
CA THR A 130 18.96 -7.75 5.54
C THR A 130 18.65 -7.86 4.05
N LEU A 131 19.18 -8.88 3.37
CA LEU A 131 18.91 -9.13 1.96
C LEU A 131 17.41 -9.38 1.75
N PHE A 132 16.86 -10.36 2.45
CA PHE A 132 15.45 -10.70 2.33
C PHE A 132 14.56 -9.60 2.90
N LEU A 133 14.92 -9.02 4.05
CA LEU A 133 14.11 -7.95 4.65
C LEU A 133 13.97 -6.74 3.73
N PHE A 134 15.09 -6.25 3.16
CA PHE A 134 15.03 -5.10 2.27
C PHE A 134 14.34 -5.43 0.94
N ALA A 135 14.66 -6.57 0.32
CA ALA A 135 14.01 -6.99 -0.92
C ALA A 135 12.49 -7.15 -0.74
N PHE A 136 12.06 -7.73 0.38
CA PHE A 136 10.65 -7.92 0.68
C PHE A 136 9.94 -6.60 1.00
N SER A 137 10.58 -5.69 1.75
CA SER A 137 10.07 -4.32 1.92
C SER A 137 9.86 -3.59 0.60
N VAL A 138 10.80 -3.70 -0.33
CA VAL A 138 10.67 -3.10 -1.67
C VAL A 138 9.56 -3.79 -2.47
N PHE A 139 9.45 -5.12 -2.39
CA PHE A 139 8.36 -5.84 -3.04
C PHE A 139 6.98 -5.35 -2.59
N VAL A 140 6.78 -5.09 -1.29
CA VAL A 140 5.53 -4.50 -0.78
C VAL A 140 5.27 -3.10 -1.34
N PHE A 141 6.31 -2.27 -1.43
CA PHE A 141 6.22 -0.96 -2.09
C PHE A 141 5.85 -1.07 -3.57
N VAL A 142 6.37 -2.06 -4.28
CA VAL A 142 6.04 -2.30 -5.70
C VAL A 142 4.60 -2.79 -5.88
N ILE A 143 4.03 -3.52 -4.91
CA ILE A 143 2.60 -3.83 -4.90
C ILE A 143 1.78 -2.55 -4.73
N LYS A 144 2.16 -1.68 -3.79
CA LYS A 144 1.45 -0.43 -3.51
C LYS A 144 2.43 0.67 -3.07
N PRO A 145 2.67 1.71 -3.90
CA PRO A 145 3.68 2.74 -3.62
C PRO A 145 3.46 3.54 -2.34
N THR A 146 2.24 3.56 -1.80
CA THR A 146 1.94 4.20 -0.51
C THR A 146 2.71 3.55 0.66
N MET A 147 3.25 2.34 0.46
CA MET A 147 4.05 1.61 1.45
C MET A 147 5.52 2.04 1.54
N ILE A 148 5.85 3.25 1.09
CA ILE A 148 7.24 3.78 1.06
C ILE A 148 7.94 3.74 2.43
N TRP A 149 7.18 3.73 3.53
CA TRP A 149 7.74 3.58 4.88
C TRP A 149 8.45 2.24 5.10
N LEU A 150 8.05 1.16 4.42
CA LEU A 150 8.67 -0.16 4.58
C LEU A 150 10.07 -0.26 3.94
N PRO A 151 10.29 0.16 2.68
CA PRO A 151 11.63 0.27 2.12
C PRO A 151 12.53 1.18 2.94
N LEU A 152 11.99 2.32 3.40
CA LEU A 152 12.72 3.24 4.27
C LEU A 152 13.13 2.53 5.58
N LEU A 153 12.20 1.86 6.25
CA LEU A 153 12.48 1.09 7.46
C LEU A 153 13.51 -0.01 7.20
N GLY A 154 13.36 -0.80 6.13
CA GLY A 154 14.29 -1.87 5.77
C GLY A 154 15.71 -1.36 5.51
N PHE A 155 15.83 -0.23 4.80
CA PHE A 155 17.09 0.45 4.55
C PHE A 155 17.72 0.95 5.86
N LEU A 156 16.97 1.71 6.67
CA LEU A 156 17.44 2.26 7.94
C LEU A 156 17.83 1.15 8.92
N TYR A 157 17.04 0.09 9.01
CA TYR A 157 17.33 -1.08 9.85
C TYR A 157 18.63 -1.76 9.42
N SER A 158 18.81 -1.98 8.11
CA SER A 158 20.02 -2.55 7.53
C SER A 158 21.25 -1.69 7.80
N ALA A 159 21.13 -0.37 7.67
CA ALA A 159 22.23 0.58 7.84
C ALA A 159 22.61 0.80 9.32
N PHE A 160 21.62 1.01 10.20
CA PHE A 160 21.87 1.48 11.57
C PHE A 160 21.80 0.39 12.64
N ILE A 161 21.05 -0.69 12.42
CA ILE A 161 20.92 -1.79 13.39
C ILE A 161 21.85 -2.94 13.04
N VAL A 162 21.72 -3.49 11.83
CA VAL A 162 22.52 -4.66 11.40
C VAL A 162 23.89 -4.23 10.87
N LYS A 163 24.00 -3.01 10.32
CA LYS A 163 25.22 -2.49 9.65
C LYS A 163 25.70 -3.40 8.53
N SER A 164 24.77 -3.81 7.67
CA SER A 164 25.08 -4.77 6.60
C SER A 164 25.79 -4.12 5.41
N LYS A 165 26.44 -4.94 4.58
CA LYS A 165 27.11 -4.47 3.36
C LYS A 165 26.08 -3.98 2.36
N PHE A 166 26.41 -2.93 1.60
CA PHE A 166 25.54 -2.39 0.55
C PHE A 166 25.13 -3.46 -0.49
N ALA A 167 26.00 -4.44 -0.76
CA ALA A 167 25.70 -5.57 -1.65
C ALA A 167 24.42 -6.33 -1.27
N ASN A 168 24.08 -6.40 0.02
CA ASN A 168 22.84 -7.06 0.48
C ASN A 168 21.58 -6.30 0.07
N LEU A 169 21.69 -5.01 -0.28
CA LEU A 169 20.56 -4.18 -0.70
C LEU A 169 20.28 -4.27 -2.21
N ILE A 170 21.22 -4.79 -3.00
CA ILE A 170 21.13 -4.87 -4.46
C ILE A 170 19.83 -5.54 -4.94
N PRO A 171 19.40 -6.70 -4.39
CA PRO A 171 18.17 -7.34 -4.85
C PRO A 171 16.93 -6.44 -4.68
N GLY A 172 16.85 -5.67 -3.59
CA GLY A 172 15.78 -4.70 -3.39
C GLY A 172 15.79 -3.60 -4.45
N PHE A 173 16.97 -3.05 -4.76
CA PHE A 173 17.08 -2.03 -5.82
C PHE A 173 16.71 -2.58 -7.21
N LEU A 174 17.02 -3.83 -7.52
CA LEU A 174 16.60 -4.47 -8.76
C LEU A 174 15.07 -4.61 -8.84
N ILE A 175 14.40 -4.96 -7.75
CA ILE A 175 12.93 -5.00 -7.68
C ILE A 175 12.34 -3.59 -7.89
N ALA A 176 12.93 -2.57 -7.26
CA ALA A 176 12.51 -1.17 -7.48
C ALA A 176 12.69 -0.74 -8.94
N LEU A 177 13.78 -1.15 -9.59
CA LEU A 177 14.04 -0.86 -10.99
C LEU A 177 12.94 -1.44 -11.90
N LEU A 178 12.50 -2.67 -11.65
CA LEU A 178 11.40 -3.29 -12.40
C LEU A 178 10.10 -2.50 -12.28
N PHE A 179 9.82 -1.93 -11.10
CA PHE A 179 8.66 -1.07 -10.91
C PHE A 179 8.72 0.20 -11.76
N PHE A 180 9.87 0.88 -11.80
CA PHE A 180 10.04 2.07 -12.64
C PHE A 180 9.94 1.73 -14.14
N ILE A 181 10.56 0.63 -14.59
CA ILE A 181 10.45 0.17 -15.97
C ILE A 181 8.99 -0.09 -16.33
N LYS A 182 8.25 -0.82 -15.48
CA LYS A 182 6.83 -1.12 -15.69
C LYS A 182 6.00 0.16 -15.78
N ASN A 183 6.19 1.12 -14.88
CA ASN A 183 5.41 2.37 -14.92
C ASN A 183 5.77 3.24 -16.13
N ILE A 184 7.04 3.38 -16.48
CA ILE A 184 7.43 4.12 -17.69
C ILE A 184 6.81 3.46 -18.93
N TRP A 185 6.78 2.13 -18.98
CA TRP A 185 6.17 1.39 -20.08
C TRP A 185 4.65 1.59 -20.18
N THR A 186 3.92 1.46 -19.06
CA THR A 186 2.44 1.50 -19.07
C THR A 186 1.85 2.91 -18.95
N PHE A 187 2.52 3.81 -18.24
CA PHE A 187 2.05 5.16 -17.88
C PHE A 187 2.87 6.29 -18.51
N GLY A 188 4.12 6.05 -18.90
CA GLY A 188 5.01 7.07 -19.46
C GLY A 188 5.80 7.87 -18.42
N TYR A 189 5.42 7.78 -17.14
CA TYR A 189 6.16 8.37 -16.00
C TYR A 189 6.60 7.29 -15.00
N PRO A 190 7.65 7.52 -14.18
CA PRO A 190 8.20 6.52 -13.27
C PRO A 190 7.26 6.08 -12.14
N VAL A 191 6.36 6.96 -11.69
CA VAL A 191 5.46 6.69 -10.55
C VAL A 191 4.05 7.16 -10.88
N PHE A 192 3.13 6.22 -11.03
CA PHE A 192 1.71 6.55 -11.19
C PHE A 192 1.10 7.11 -9.88
N PRO A 193 0.19 8.10 -9.91
CA PRO A 193 -0.29 8.90 -11.05
C PRO A 193 0.53 10.18 -11.30
N ILE A 194 1.75 10.28 -10.77
CA ILE A 194 2.52 11.54 -10.74
C ILE A 194 3.21 11.75 -12.10
N ALA A 195 2.90 12.88 -12.74
CA ALA A 195 3.53 13.33 -13.98
C ALA A 195 4.91 13.95 -13.74
N PHE A 196 5.81 13.22 -13.07
CA PHE A 196 7.17 13.66 -12.78
C PHE A 196 8.16 12.96 -13.70
N TRP A 197 9.17 13.71 -14.17
CA TRP A 197 10.30 13.18 -14.96
C TRP A 197 9.84 12.54 -16.28
N ASP A 198 9.57 13.39 -17.28
CA ASP A 198 9.10 12.98 -18.60
C ASP A 198 10.23 12.36 -19.43
N LEU A 199 10.23 11.03 -19.53
CA LEU A 199 11.21 10.25 -20.30
C LEU A 199 10.67 9.81 -21.66
N THR A 200 9.38 9.99 -21.95
CA THR A 200 8.72 9.33 -23.10
C THR A 200 7.78 10.27 -23.84
N GLY A 201 7.99 10.39 -25.17
CA GLY A 201 7.34 11.46 -25.94
C GLY A 201 5.88 11.22 -26.36
N ASN A 202 5.44 9.98 -26.59
CA ASN A 202 4.29 9.77 -27.50
C ASN A 202 3.12 8.93 -26.96
N TRP A 203 3.26 8.23 -25.82
CA TRP A 203 2.20 7.34 -25.30
C TRP A 203 1.78 7.63 -23.85
N LYS A 204 2.13 8.82 -23.36
CA LYS A 204 1.68 9.33 -22.06
C LYS A 204 0.20 9.71 -22.10
N PRO A 205 -0.51 9.68 -20.96
CA PRO A 205 -1.88 10.17 -20.88
C PRO A 205 -1.99 11.66 -21.24
N ASN A 206 -3.19 12.07 -21.66
CA ASN A 206 -3.50 13.48 -21.89
C ASN A 206 -3.21 14.31 -20.61
N PRO A 207 -2.40 15.39 -20.70
CA PRO A 207 -2.10 16.27 -19.56
C PRO A 207 -3.34 16.82 -18.85
N GLU A 208 -4.43 17.11 -19.56
CA GLU A 208 -5.68 17.59 -18.97
C GLU A 208 -6.33 16.53 -18.06
N VAL A 209 -6.29 15.27 -18.47
CA VAL A 209 -6.81 14.15 -17.66
C VAL A 209 -5.98 13.98 -16.39
N LEU A 210 -4.67 14.14 -16.47
CA LEU A 210 -3.78 14.09 -15.31
C LEU A 210 -4.02 15.27 -14.35
N LYS A 211 -4.21 16.48 -14.91
CA LYS A 211 -4.56 17.67 -14.13
C LYS A 211 -5.89 17.46 -13.39
N LEU A 212 -6.94 17.06 -14.10
CA LEU A 212 -8.25 16.80 -13.51
C LEU A 212 -8.21 15.67 -12.46
N SER A 213 -7.45 14.61 -12.72
CA SER A 213 -7.23 13.55 -11.72
C SER A 213 -6.52 14.07 -10.46
N SER A 214 -5.59 15.00 -10.59
CA SER A 214 -4.88 15.60 -9.45
C SER A 214 -5.78 16.53 -8.65
N GLU A 215 -6.61 17.34 -9.31
CA GLU A 215 -7.60 18.22 -8.69
C GLU A 215 -8.66 17.41 -7.92
N LEU A 216 -9.17 16.34 -8.53
CA LEU A 216 -10.08 15.40 -7.87
C LEU A 216 -9.44 14.71 -6.66
N ALA A 217 -8.14 14.39 -6.70
CA ALA A 217 -7.45 13.80 -5.56
C ALA A 217 -7.34 14.76 -4.38
N ILE A 218 -7.19 16.06 -4.65
CA ILE A 218 -7.19 17.13 -3.65
C ILE A 218 -8.59 17.33 -3.08
N GLN A 219 -9.62 17.42 -3.93
CA GLN A 219 -11.02 17.54 -3.47
C GLN A 219 -11.45 16.34 -2.62
N LYS A 220 -11.06 15.11 -3.01
CA LYS A 220 -11.32 13.88 -2.23
C LYS A 220 -10.68 13.89 -0.84
N THR A 221 -9.63 14.66 -0.61
CA THR A 221 -9.03 14.86 0.72
C THR A 221 -10.05 15.44 1.70
N TYR A 222 -10.94 16.30 1.21
CA TYR A 222 -12.01 16.94 1.97
C TYR A 222 -13.39 16.36 1.63
N ASP A 223 -13.45 15.12 1.17
CA ASP A 223 -14.69 14.46 0.78
C ASP A 223 -15.55 15.24 -0.23
N MET A 224 -14.89 15.97 -1.14
CA MET A 224 -15.55 16.82 -2.14
C MET A 224 -16.42 17.95 -1.54
N GLN A 225 -16.23 18.29 -0.26
CA GLN A 225 -16.98 19.37 0.41
C GLN A 225 -16.55 20.76 -0.05
N TYR A 226 -15.34 20.87 -0.61
CA TYR A 226 -14.78 22.11 -1.13
C TYR A 226 -14.33 21.90 -2.58
N SER A 227 -14.53 22.94 -3.39
CA SER A 227 -13.97 23.06 -4.73
C SER A 227 -12.45 23.17 -4.71
N TYR A 228 -11.83 22.98 -5.86
CA TYR A 228 -10.37 23.05 -5.95
C TYR A 228 -9.87 24.49 -5.70
N GLU A 229 -10.59 25.47 -6.21
CA GLU A 229 -10.32 26.90 -6.08
C GLU A 229 -10.40 27.36 -4.62
N GLU A 230 -11.39 26.87 -3.86
CA GLU A 230 -11.51 27.14 -2.42
C GLU A 230 -10.34 26.56 -1.64
N ILE A 231 -9.95 25.30 -1.93
CA ILE A 231 -8.83 24.65 -1.24
C ILE A 231 -7.52 25.38 -1.52
N GLN A 232 -7.31 25.92 -2.72
CA GLN A 232 -6.13 26.71 -3.05
C GLN A 232 -6.02 28.02 -2.23
N GLN A 233 -7.14 28.54 -1.74
CA GLN A 233 -7.18 29.76 -0.93
C GLN A 233 -7.00 29.49 0.58
N PHE A 234 -6.98 28.22 1.01
CA PHE A 234 -6.82 27.88 2.42
C PHE A 234 -5.46 28.30 2.95
N SER A 235 -5.47 28.92 4.14
CA SER A 235 -4.24 29.02 4.93
C SER A 235 -3.83 27.62 5.43
N ILE A 236 -2.59 27.49 5.90
CA ILE A 236 -2.11 26.23 6.53
C ILE A 236 -3.03 25.81 7.69
N VAL A 237 -3.55 26.79 8.45
CA VAL A 237 -4.46 26.53 9.56
C VAL A 237 -5.81 26.01 9.05
N ASP A 238 -6.35 26.61 8.00
CA ASP A 238 -7.61 26.18 7.39
C ASP A 238 -7.48 24.77 6.81
N TYR A 239 -6.35 24.47 6.17
CA TYR A 239 -6.07 23.14 5.63
C TYR A 239 -6.16 22.06 6.72
N ILE A 240 -5.49 22.28 7.86
CA ILE A 240 -5.50 21.34 8.99
C ILE A 240 -6.87 21.28 9.65
N LYS A 241 -7.49 22.44 9.91
CA LYS A 241 -8.78 22.55 10.58
C LYS A 241 -9.88 21.86 9.79
N ASN A 242 -10.00 22.17 8.50
CA ASN A 242 -11.03 21.61 7.63
C ASN A 242 -10.82 20.11 7.41
N TRP A 243 -9.57 19.62 7.39
CA TRP A 243 -9.27 18.19 7.28
C TRP A 243 -9.62 17.41 8.56
N LEU A 244 -9.38 17.99 9.74
CA LEU A 244 -9.74 17.37 11.02
C LEU A 244 -11.23 17.45 11.34
N LEU A 245 -11.93 18.48 10.86
CA LEU A 245 -13.35 18.76 11.16
C LEU A 245 -14.31 18.40 10.02
N LEU A 246 -13.91 17.51 9.11
CA LEU A 246 -14.79 16.99 8.06
C LEU A 246 -16.08 16.40 8.63
N GLU A 247 -17.20 16.61 7.94
CA GLU A 247 -18.44 15.97 8.34
C GLU A 247 -18.35 14.43 8.21
N GLY A 248 -18.94 13.72 9.17
CA GLY A 248 -19.08 12.26 9.13
C GLY A 248 -17.92 11.45 9.73
N ILE A 249 -17.77 10.20 9.28
CA ILE A 249 -16.82 9.23 9.87
C ILE A 249 -15.35 9.58 9.60
N LYS A 250 -15.07 10.31 8.52
CA LYS A 250 -13.71 10.62 8.07
C LYS A 250 -12.97 11.51 9.05
N SER A 251 -13.63 12.51 9.64
CA SER A 251 -13.05 13.32 10.73
C SER A 251 -12.64 12.45 11.92
N LYS A 252 -13.51 11.51 12.34
CA LYS A 252 -13.18 10.61 13.46
C LYS A 252 -11.93 9.77 13.16
N ILE A 253 -11.78 9.29 11.92
CA ILE A 253 -10.59 8.54 11.49
C ILE A 253 -9.35 9.45 11.49
N ASN A 254 -9.44 10.67 10.95
CA ASN A 254 -8.33 11.62 10.88
C ASN A 254 -7.85 12.06 12.28
N ILE A 255 -8.80 12.30 13.19
CA ILE A 255 -8.52 12.63 14.60
C ILE A 255 -7.86 11.45 15.30
N LEU A 256 -8.43 10.24 15.19
CA LEU A 256 -7.85 9.03 15.76
C LEU A 256 -6.44 8.77 15.22
N PHE A 257 -6.22 9.02 13.93
CA PHE A 257 -4.92 8.90 13.28
C PHE A 257 -3.92 9.85 13.94
N THR A 258 -4.27 11.12 14.04
CA THR A 258 -3.41 12.16 14.60
C THR A 258 -3.03 11.85 16.04
N PHE A 259 -4.01 11.47 16.88
CA PHE A 259 -3.74 11.07 18.26
C PHE A 259 -2.90 9.80 18.37
N SER A 260 -3.16 8.79 17.53
CA SER A 260 -2.35 7.56 17.51
C SER A 260 -0.90 7.83 17.14
N LEU A 261 -0.66 8.74 16.19
CA LEU A 261 0.67 9.14 15.75
C LEU A 261 1.40 9.89 16.86
N ILE A 262 0.75 10.87 17.50
CA ILE A 262 1.29 11.61 18.65
C ILE A 262 1.62 10.64 19.79
N GLY A 263 0.69 9.74 20.13
CA GLY A 263 0.90 8.72 21.15
C GLY A 263 2.08 7.82 20.83
N PHE A 264 2.25 7.41 19.57
CA PHE A 264 3.38 6.59 19.14
C PHE A 264 4.73 7.32 19.21
N VAL A 265 4.76 8.62 18.89
CA VAL A 265 5.95 9.46 19.08
C VAL A 265 6.32 9.54 20.56
N ILE A 266 5.35 9.86 21.44
CA ILE A 266 5.57 9.95 22.89
C ILE A 266 6.08 8.60 23.42
N PHE A 267 5.42 7.50 23.07
CA PHE A 267 5.83 6.14 23.45
C PHE A 267 7.26 5.84 23.02
N THR A 268 7.64 6.22 21.80
CA THR A 268 8.99 6.02 21.27
C THR A 268 10.03 6.83 22.06
N CYS A 269 9.72 8.08 22.39
CA CYS A 269 10.57 8.95 23.21
C CYS A 269 10.78 8.41 24.64
N ILE A 270 9.75 7.79 25.22
CA ILE A 270 9.83 7.15 26.55
C ILE A 270 10.66 5.87 26.47
N LYS A 271 10.36 4.99 25.50
CA LYS A 271 10.99 3.66 25.38
C LYS A 271 12.46 3.74 25.00
N ARG A 272 12.89 4.79 24.28
CA ARG A 272 14.28 5.05 23.83
C ARG A 272 14.95 3.86 23.13
N ASN A 273 14.18 2.98 22.50
CA ASN A 273 14.71 1.84 21.75
C ASN A 273 14.92 2.24 20.28
N LYS A 274 16.14 1.99 19.77
CA LYS A 274 16.52 2.32 18.40
C LYS A 274 15.56 1.75 17.35
N ILE A 275 15.11 0.50 17.49
CA ILE A 275 14.21 -0.14 16.52
C ILE A 275 12.87 0.60 16.46
N THR A 276 12.28 0.90 17.63
CA THR A 276 11.02 1.66 17.69
C THR A 276 11.19 3.07 17.16
N SER A 277 12.34 3.70 17.37
CA SER A 277 12.65 5.01 16.78
C SER A 277 12.73 4.98 15.27
N LEU A 278 13.33 3.94 14.67
CA LEU A 278 13.38 3.80 13.21
C LEU A 278 12.01 3.53 12.60
N ILE A 279 11.17 2.72 13.26
CA ILE A 279 9.77 2.51 12.84
C ILE A 279 9.01 3.84 12.88
N CYS A 280 9.09 4.57 14.00
CA CYS A 280 8.47 5.88 14.17
C CYS A 280 8.92 6.86 13.08
N LEU A 281 10.23 6.98 12.83
CA LEU A 281 10.76 7.85 11.79
C LEU A 281 10.21 7.51 10.40
N SER A 282 10.15 6.21 10.07
CA SER A 282 9.67 5.74 8.76
C SER A 282 8.18 6.02 8.57
N VAL A 283 7.39 5.79 9.61
CA VAL A 283 5.95 6.10 9.63
C VAL A 283 5.70 7.60 9.51
N LEU A 284 6.41 8.43 10.29
CA LEU A 284 6.30 9.89 10.21
C LEU A 284 6.65 10.42 8.83
N ALA A 285 7.73 9.93 8.21
CA ALA A 285 8.12 10.31 6.86
C ALA A 285 6.99 10.03 5.85
N LYS A 286 6.36 8.85 5.92
CA LYS A 286 5.20 8.51 5.09
C LYS A 286 3.99 9.37 5.41
N SER A 287 3.68 9.61 6.67
CA SER A 287 2.57 10.46 7.07
C SER A 287 2.70 11.87 6.49
N ILE A 288 3.89 12.46 6.54
CA ILE A 288 4.19 13.76 5.93
C ILE A 288 3.98 13.70 4.41
N LEU A 289 4.53 12.68 3.73
CA LEU A 289 4.35 12.52 2.28
C LEU A 289 2.86 12.42 1.89
N VAL A 290 2.08 11.61 2.60
CA VAL A 290 0.64 11.45 2.32
C VAL A 290 -0.10 12.77 2.54
N LEU A 291 0.20 13.50 3.63
CA LEU A 291 -0.41 14.80 3.90
C LEU A 291 -0.10 15.84 2.81
N LEU A 292 1.08 15.77 2.18
CA LEU A 292 1.47 16.69 1.10
C LEU A 292 0.79 16.36 -0.24
N PHE A 293 0.61 15.08 -0.57
CA PHE A 293 0.08 14.69 -1.89
C PHE A 293 -1.44 14.51 -1.91
N SER A 294 -2.00 13.84 -0.91
CA SER A 294 -3.45 13.59 -0.81
C SER A 294 -3.74 13.01 0.58
N ALA A 295 -4.27 13.82 1.50
CA ALA A 295 -4.52 13.41 2.88
C ALA A 295 -5.79 12.53 3.03
N GLN A 296 -5.98 11.57 2.15
CA GLN A 296 -7.10 10.62 2.22
C GLN A 296 -6.83 9.55 3.28
N TYR A 297 -7.82 9.30 4.15
CA TYR A 297 -7.73 8.32 5.24
C TYR A 297 -7.30 6.91 4.76
N ARG A 298 -7.66 6.51 3.54
CA ARG A 298 -7.31 5.20 2.95
C ARG A 298 -5.79 4.96 2.88
N PHE A 299 -5.00 6.01 2.70
CA PHE A 299 -3.54 5.91 2.65
C PHE A 299 -2.89 5.79 4.03
N PHE A 300 -3.67 5.93 5.11
CA PHE A 300 -3.21 5.77 6.48
C PHE A 300 -3.64 4.44 7.12
N ILE A 301 -4.56 3.69 6.52
CA ILE A 301 -5.08 2.43 7.09
C ILE A 301 -3.95 1.43 7.40
N ASP A 302 -2.96 1.31 6.54
CA ASP A 302 -1.81 0.42 6.74
C ASP A 302 -0.82 0.91 7.81
N VAL A 303 -0.94 2.15 8.29
CA VAL A 303 -0.18 2.66 9.44
C VAL A 303 -0.87 2.31 10.76
N PHE A 304 -2.20 2.23 10.74
CA PHE A 304 -2.99 1.91 11.92
C PHE A 304 -2.89 0.46 12.36
N LEU A 305 -2.72 -0.45 11.39
CA LEU A 305 -2.61 -1.89 11.58
C LEU A 305 -1.15 -2.28 11.86
#